data_AF-A0A845BGW5-F1
#
_entry.id   AF-A0A845BGW5-F1
#
_cell.length_a   1.000
_cell.length_b   1.000
_cell.length_c   1.000
_cell.angle_alpha   90.00
_cell.angle_beta   90.00
_cell.angle_gamma   90.00
#
_symmetry.space_group_name_H-M   'P 1'
#
loop_
_entity.id
_entity.type
_entity.pdbx_description
1 polymer ?
#
loop_
_entity_poly.entity_id
_entity_poly.type
_entity_poly.pdbx_seq_one_letter_code
_entity_poly.pdbx_strand_id
1 'polypeptide(L)'
;MHRIWLILVLLLSAPLMAGVADCSQSQAPKRCEVLRAGQATCQDVAPAQMKACLEDFTPDTSCRRQRDVARCEALRTAQSACNTLSGAARRLCVQQQLPLADCAQAKDAARCQRLAEAEAACAGLFGAEQRQCVARRFALSK
;
A
#
# COMPACT_ATOMS: atom_id res chain seq x y z
N MET A 1 -28.90 -32.69 38.64
CA MET A 1 -28.23 -32.78 37.32
C MET A 1 -28.42 -31.50 36.48
N HIS A 2 -28.25 -30.29 37.05
CA HIS A 2 -28.49 -29.02 36.32
C HIS A 2 -27.34 -28.00 36.46
N ARG A 3 -26.29 -28.32 37.24
CA ARG A 3 -25.16 -27.40 37.50
C ARG A 3 -24.01 -27.51 36.50
N ILE A 4 -23.98 -28.57 35.68
CA ILE A 4 -22.91 -28.84 34.72
C ILE A 4 -23.11 -28.05 33.41
N TRP A 5 -24.36 -27.69 33.07
CA TRP A 5 -24.67 -27.03 31.81
C TRP A 5 -24.33 -25.52 31.78
N LEU A 6 -24.20 -24.88 32.94
CA LEU A 6 -23.90 -23.45 33.04
C LEU A 6 -22.42 -23.11 32.82
N ILE A 7 -21.51 -24.08 32.91
CA ILE A 7 -20.07 -23.85 32.74
C ILE A 7 -19.67 -23.88 31.26
N LEU A 8 -20.44 -24.58 30.41
CA LEU A 8 -20.10 -24.72 28.98
C LEU A 8 -20.48 -23.50 28.13
N VAL A 9 -21.35 -22.61 28.63
CA VAL A 9 -21.85 -21.45 27.88
C VAL A 9 -20.95 -20.21 28.05
N LEU A 10 -20.08 -20.18 29.06
CA LEU A 10 -19.25 -19.00 29.39
C LEU A 10 -17.94 -18.88 28.60
N LEU A 11 -17.62 -19.80 27.70
CA LEU A 11 -16.37 -19.81 26.93
C LEU A 11 -16.49 -19.30 25.48
N LEU A 12 -17.68 -18.93 25.00
CA LEU A 12 -17.90 -18.55 23.58
C LEU A 12 -18.01 -17.04 23.30
N SER A 13 -17.87 -16.17 24.30
CA SER A 13 -18.04 -14.73 24.13
C SER A 13 -16.81 -13.95 24.54
N ALA A 14 -15.64 -14.31 24.00
CA ALA A 14 -14.53 -13.37 23.93
C ALA A 14 -14.67 -12.61 22.60
N PRO A 15 -15.10 -11.33 22.60
CA PRO A 15 -14.95 -10.52 21.42
C PRO A 15 -13.45 -10.42 21.15
N LEU A 16 -12.99 -10.95 20.02
CA LEU A 16 -11.71 -10.60 19.44
C LEU A 16 -11.78 -9.11 19.07
N MET A 17 -11.60 -8.26 20.09
CA MET A 17 -11.24 -6.87 19.88
C MET A 17 -9.87 -6.91 19.21
N ALA A 18 -9.87 -6.86 17.88
CA ALA A 18 -8.70 -6.52 17.08
C ALA A 18 -8.31 -5.08 17.42
N GLY A 19 -7.77 -4.88 18.62
CA GLY A 19 -7.21 -3.60 19.04
C GLY A 19 -6.13 -3.20 18.06
N VAL A 20 -6.01 -1.91 17.79
CA VAL A 20 -4.92 -1.36 16.98
C VAL A 20 -3.63 -1.80 17.68
N ALA A 21 -2.95 -2.82 17.14
CA ALA A 21 -1.85 -3.44 17.86
C ALA A 21 -0.74 -2.41 17.99
N ASP A 22 -0.47 -1.89 19.18
CA ASP A 22 0.56 -0.88 19.42
C ASP A 22 1.92 -1.42 18.94
N CYS A 23 2.44 -0.85 17.84
CA CYS A 23 3.65 -1.35 17.20
C CYS A 23 4.87 -1.20 18.11
N SER A 24 4.84 -0.28 19.09
CA SER A 24 5.93 -0.11 20.06
C SER A 24 6.11 -1.35 20.96
N GLN A 25 5.06 -2.15 21.13
CA GLN A 25 5.07 -3.38 21.94
C GLN A 25 5.33 -4.64 21.11
N SER A 26 5.51 -4.51 19.79
CA SER A 26 5.78 -5.65 18.92
C SER A 26 7.25 -6.05 18.94
N GLN A 27 7.55 -7.32 18.66
CA GLN A 27 8.93 -7.82 18.54
C GLN A 27 9.71 -7.15 17.38
N ALA A 28 9.01 -6.53 16.44
CA ALA A 28 9.60 -5.84 15.30
C ALA A 28 8.82 -4.53 15.00
N PRO A 29 9.02 -3.46 15.80
CA PRO A 29 8.22 -2.23 15.71
C PRO A 29 8.21 -1.62 14.32
N LYS A 30 9.39 -1.51 13.68
CA LYS A 30 9.51 -0.97 12.31
C LYS A 30 8.72 -1.78 11.28
N ARG A 31 8.70 -3.11 11.41
CA ARG A 31 7.95 -3.99 10.49
C ARG A 31 6.45 -3.82 10.71
N CYS A 32 6.03 -3.70 11.97
CA CYS A 32 4.64 -3.44 12.33
C CYS A 32 4.16 -2.09 11.75
N GLU A 33 4.94 -1.02 11.90
CA GLU A 33 4.58 0.31 11.40
C GLU A 33 4.39 0.33 9.88
N VAL A 34 5.32 -0.27 9.15
CA VAL A 34 5.25 -0.39 7.68
C VAL A 34 4.02 -1.16 7.25
N LEU A 35 3.76 -2.32 7.87
CA LEU A 35 2.58 -3.13 7.55
C LEU A 35 1.28 -2.39 7.88
N ARG A 36 1.22 -1.69 9.01
CA ARG A 36 0.05 -0.90 9.42
C ARG A 36 -0.22 0.23 8.43
N ALA A 37 0.80 0.92 7.94
CA ALA A 37 0.64 1.96 6.92
C ALA A 37 0.08 1.38 5.60
N GLY A 38 0.59 0.22 5.17
CA GLY A 38 0.04 -0.53 4.04
C GLY A 38 -1.41 -0.93 4.24
N GLN A 39 -1.75 -1.48 5.41
CA GLN A 39 -3.13 -1.84 5.76
C GLN A 39 -4.07 -0.63 5.78
N ALA A 40 -3.66 0.49 6.38
CA ALA A 40 -4.44 1.74 6.33
C ALA A 40 -4.64 2.23 4.90
N THR A 41 -3.70 1.95 4.01
CA THR A 41 -3.81 2.27 2.57
C THR A 41 -4.77 1.35 1.84
N CYS A 42 -4.88 0.08 2.24
CA CYS A 42 -5.64 -0.95 1.53
C CYS A 42 -6.95 -1.39 2.22
N GLN A 43 -7.36 -0.73 3.30
CA GLN A 43 -8.44 -1.19 4.17
C GLN A 43 -9.83 -1.28 3.51
N ASP A 44 -10.08 -0.54 2.44
CA ASP A 44 -11.34 -0.46 1.70
C ASP A 44 -11.31 -1.32 0.41
N VAL A 45 -10.27 -2.14 0.23
CA VAL A 45 -10.07 -2.96 -0.95
C VAL A 45 -10.68 -4.35 -0.76
N ALA A 46 -11.30 -4.89 -1.81
CA ALA A 46 -11.86 -6.24 -1.79
C ALA A 46 -10.77 -7.29 -1.44
N PRO A 47 -11.11 -8.39 -0.73
CA PRO A 47 -10.13 -9.39 -0.31
C PRO A 47 -9.28 -9.96 -1.46
N ALA A 48 -9.89 -10.17 -2.63
CA ALA A 48 -9.21 -10.68 -3.82
C ALA A 48 -8.13 -9.72 -4.36
N GLN A 49 -8.23 -8.43 -4.04
CA GLN A 49 -7.33 -7.37 -4.49
C GLN A 49 -6.35 -6.90 -3.40
N MET A 50 -6.59 -7.29 -2.14
CA MET A 50 -5.80 -6.88 -0.97
C MET A 50 -4.30 -7.14 -1.16
N LYS A 51 -3.93 -8.34 -1.65
CA LYS A 51 -2.53 -8.69 -1.88
C LYS A 51 -1.85 -7.71 -2.86
N ALA A 52 -2.49 -7.43 -3.99
CA ALA A 52 -1.93 -6.54 -5.00
C ALA A 52 -1.81 -5.10 -4.48
N CYS A 53 -2.79 -4.65 -3.70
CA CYS A 53 -2.72 -3.34 -3.05
C CYS A 53 -1.55 -3.26 -2.07
N LEU A 54 -1.39 -4.27 -1.20
CA LEU A 54 -0.30 -4.28 -0.23
C LEU A 54 1.07 -4.35 -0.91
N GLU A 55 1.21 -5.10 -2.00
CA GLU A 55 2.44 -5.15 -2.81
C GLU A 55 2.83 -3.78 -3.38
N ASP A 56 1.86 -2.97 -3.83
CA ASP A 56 2.13 -1.67 -4.43
C ASP A 56 2.34 -0.55 -3.38
N PHE A 57 1.67 -0.63 -2.23
CA PHE A 57 1.65 0.46 -1.24
C PHE A 57 2.43 0.19 0.05
N THR A 58 2.91 -1.02 0.29
CA THR A 58 3.71 -1.34 1.49
C THR A 58 5.19 -1.37 1.12
N PRO A 59 5.99 -0.36 1.54
CA PRO A 59 7.42 -0.39 1.25
C PRO A 59 8.10 -1.56 1.97
N ASP A 60 9.26 -2.01 1.47
CA ASP A 60 10.07 -2.96 2.23
C ASP A 60 10.60 -2.29 3.51
N THR A 61 10.72 -3.08 4.57
CA THR A 61 11.36 -2.64 5.82
C THR A 61 12.81 -2.18 5.65
N SER A 62 13.50 -2.64 4.60
CA SER A 62 14.86 -2.25 4.25
C SER A 62 14.96 -1.88 2.76
N CYS A 63 14.74 -0.60 2.45
CA CYS A 63 14.86 -0.07 1.09
C CYS A 63 16.24 -0.27 0.47
N ARG A 64 17.31 -0.33 1.28
CA ARG A 64 18.68 -0.53 0.79
C ARG A 64 18.89 -1.88 0.07
N ARG A 65 18.03 -2.87 0.32
CA ARG A 65 18.09 -4.19 -0.36
C ARG A 65 17.21 -4.26 -1.61
N GLN A 66 16.52 -3.17 -1.95
CA GLN A 66 15.64 -3.14 -3.12
C GLN A 66 16.42 -2.77 -4.38
N ARG A 67 15.97 -3.33 -5.51
CA ARG A 67 16.52 -2.99 -6.84
C ARG A 67 16.41 -1.49 -7.11
N ASP A 68 15.31 -0.89 -6.67
CA ASP A 68 15.05 0.54 -6.78
C ASP A 68 14.94 1.14 -5.37
N VAL A 69 16.09 1.55 -4.84
CA VAL A 69 16.17 2.16 -3.50
C VAL A 69 15.39 3.46 -3.47
N ALA A 70 15.58 4.34 -4.46
CA ALA A 70 14.94 5.65 -4.51
C ALA A 70 13.41 5.55 -4.49
N ARG A 71 12.83 4.63 -5.27
CA ARG A 71 11.39 4.39 -5.27
C ARG A 71 10.88 3.88 -3.93
N CYS A 72 11.59 2.94 -3.30
CA CYS A 72 11.20 2.44 -1.98
C CYS A 72 11.24 3.56 -0.91
N GLU A 73 12.28 4.39 -0.93
CA GLU A 73 12.39 5.51 0.01
C GLU A 73 11.29 6.55 -0.22
N ALA A 74 11.00 6.87 -1.49
CA ALA A 74 9.89 7.76 -1.83
C ALA A 74 8.55 7.22 -1.35
N LEU A 75 8.27 5.92 -1.51
CA LEU A 75 7.04 5.30 -1.03
C LEU A 75 6.91 5.38 0.50
N ARG A 76 8.02 5.17 1.23
CA ARG A 76 8.05 5.31 2.68
C ARG A 76 7.78 6.76 3.12
N THR A 77 8.38 7.73 2.45
CA THR A 77 8.11 9.16 2.71
C THR A 77 6.66 9.52 2.41
N ALA A 78 6.12 9.07 1.29
CA ALA A 78 4.73 9.26 0.90
C ALA A 78 3.75 8.66 1.92
N GLN A 79 4.02 7.43 2.39
CA GLN A 79 3.23 6.78 3.45
C GLN A 79 3.21 7.59 4.76
N SER A 80 4.35 8.19 5.13
CA SER A 80 4.45 9.06 6.29
C SER A 80 3.66 10.36 6.11
N ALA A 81 3.80 11.01 4.95
CA ALA A 81 3.10 12.25 4.63
C ALA A 81 1.56 12.09 4.60
N CYS A 82 1.08 10.93 4.21
CA CYS A 82 -0.35 10.62 4.10
C CYS A 82 -0.91 9.91 5.34
N ASN A 83 -0.24 10.00 6.49
CA ASN A 83 -0.56 9.16 7.66
C ASN A 83 -1.94 9.40 8.29
N THR A 84 -2.54 10.57 8.06
CA THR A 84 -3.87 10.99 8.56
C THR A 84 -5.03 10.46 7.71
N LEU A 85 -4.74 9.93 6.52
CA LEU A 85 -5.72 9.40 5.59
C LEU A 85 -5.80 7.87 5.67
N SER A 86 -6.88 7.31 5.12
CA SER A 86 -7.03 5.86 4.92
C SER A 86 -7.73 5.53 3.60
N GLY A 87 -7.66 4.25 3.20
CA GLY A 87 -8.30 3.70 2.01
C GLY A 87 -7.95 4.42 0.72
N ALA A 88 -8.94 4.61 -0.16
CA ALA A 88 -8.79 5.27 -1.45
C ALA A 88 -8.16 6.67 -1.36
N ALA A 89 -8.57 7.47 -0.37
CA ALA A 89 -8.01 8.80 -0.16
C ALA A 89 -6.50 8.74 0.16
N ARG A 90 -6.09 7.78 1.00
CA ARG A 90 -4.68 7.54 1.28
C ARG A 90 -3.91 7.05 0.06
N ARG A 91 -4.46 6.10 -0.72
CA ARG A 91 -3.84 5.63 -1.97
C ARG A 91 -3.57 6.77 -2.93
N LEU A 92 -4.55 7.65 -3.15
CA LEU A 92 -4.39 8.81 -4.01
C LEU A 92 -3.30 9.76 -3.49
N CYS A 93 -3.33 10.09 -2.19
CA CYS A 93 -2.29 10.92 -1.58
C CYS A 93 -0.90 10.31 -1.75
N VAL A 94 -0.72 9.02 -1.44
CA VAL A 94 0.57 8.34 -1.55
C VAL A 94 1.10 8.39 -2.98
N GLN A 95 0.23 8.20 -3.98
CA GLN A 95 0.62 8.27 -5.39
C GLN A 95 1.00 9.68 -5.84
N GLN A 96 0.32 10.71 -5.35
CA GLN A 96 0.66 12.11 -5.66
C GLN A 96 1.99 12.55 -5.04
N GLN A 97 2.37 11.96 -3.91
CA GLN A 97 3.65 12.22 -3.23
C GLN A 97 4.83 11.49 -3.87
N LEU A 98 4.57 10.48 -4.71
CA LEU A 98 5.63 9.76 -5.40
C LEU A 98 6.21 10.63 -6.53
N PRO A 99 7.56 10.73 -6.64
CA PRO A 99 8.16 11.48 -7.71
C PRO A 99 7.85 10.82 -9.06
N LEU A 100 7.62 11.65 -10.06
CA LEU A 100 7.64 11.22 -11.46
C LEU A 100 9.05 10.72 -11.80
N ALA A 101 9.14 9.83 -12.79
CA ALA A 101 10.41 9.34 -13.27
C ALA A 101 11.29 10.51 -13.75
N ASP A 102 12.54 10.56 -13.29
CA ASP A 102 13.53 11.48 -13.86
C ASP A 102 13.95 10.97 -15.24
N CYS A 103 13.36 11.57 -16.27
CA CYS A 103 13.60 11.20 -17.65
C CYS A 103 14.85 11.86 -18.26
N ALA A 104 15.57 12.73 -17.54
CA ALA A 104 16.72 13.45 -18.07
C ALA A 104 17.88 12.50 -18.45
N GLN A 105 18.02 11.38 -17.73
CA GLN A 105 19.06 10.38 -17.97
C GLN A 105 18.56 9.18 -18.82
N ALA A 106 17.31 9.20 -19.27
CA ALA A 106 16.76 8.11 -20.05
C ALA A 106 17.31 8.13 -21.48
N LYS A 107 17.67 6.95 -22.01
CA LYS A 107 18.11 6.78 -23.40
C LYS A 107 17.11 7.36 -24.42
N ASP A 108 15.82 7.32 -24.09
CA ASP A 108 14.75 7.96 -24.84
C ASP A 108 13.88 8.75 -23.86
N ALA A 109 14.23 10.03 -23.70
CA ALA A 109 13.56 10.94 -22.77
C ALA A 109 12.08 11.15 -23.11
N ALA A 110 11.74 11.24 -24.40
CA ALA A 110 10.36 11.42 -24.85
C ALA A 110 9.50 10.20 -24.53
N ARG A 111 10.03 8.99 -24.74
CA ARG A 111 9.35 7.75 -24.34
C ARG A 111 9.19 7.65 -22.83
N CYS A 112 10.20 8.05 -22.07
CA CYS A 112 10.12 8.08 -20.61
C CYS A 112 9.03 9.05 -20.12
N GLN A 113 8.97 10.26 -20.68
CA GLN A 113 7.96 11.27 -20.33
C GLN A 113 6.54 10.75 -20.58
N ARG A 114 6.28 10.17 -21.75
CA ARG A 114 4.97 9.56 -22.05
C ARG A 114 4.59 8.45 -21.08
N LEU A 115 5.56 7.66 -20.61
CA LEU A 115 5.30 6.62 -19.62
C LEU A 115 4.96 7.24 -18.26
N ALA A 116 5.71 8.25 -17.81
CA ALA A 116 5.43 8.96 -16.57
C ALA A 116 4.06 9.64 -16.57
N GLU A 117 3.66 10.24 -17.70
CA GLU A 117 2.32 10.80 -17.89
C GLU A 117 1.22 9.72 -17.85
N ALA A 118 1.46 8.57 -18.48
CA ALA A 118 0.52 7.44 -18.43
C ALA A 118 0.35 6.89 -17.01
N GLU A 119 1.44 6.78 -16.23
CA GLU A 119 1.42 6.40 -14.82
C GLU A 119 0.63 7.40 -13.97
N ALA A 120 0.91 8.69 -14.12
CA ALA A 120 0.20 9.76 -13.42
C ALA A 120 -1.30 9.76 -13.72
N ALA A 121 -1.66 9.54 -14.99
CA ALA A 121 -3.05 9.54 -15.43
C ALA A 121 -3.83 8.26 -15.03
N CYS A 122 -3.13 7.25 -14.48
CA CYS A 122 -3.69 6.02 -13.93
C CYS A 122 -3.57 5.97 -12.40
N ALA A 123 -3.39 7.13 -11.76
CA ALA A 123 -3.34 7.22 -10.31
C ALA A 123 -4.63 6.72 -9.65
N GLY A 124 -4.50 6.16 -8.44
CA GLY A 124 -5.59 5.53 -7.68
C GLY A 124 -5.77 4.04 -7.98
N LEU A 125 -5.33 3.58 -9.16
CA LEU A 125 -5.32 2.16 -9.53
C LEU A 125 -4.09 1.44 -8.95
N PHE A 126 -4.15 0.12 -8.90
CA PHE A 126 -3.04 -0.73 -8.46
C PHE A 126 -3.09 -2.11 -9.13
N GLY A 127 -2.03 -2.89 -8.99
CA GLY A 127 -1.91 -4.25 -9.49
C GLY A 127 -2.12 -4.34 -11.01
N ALA A 128 -2.90 -5.34 -11.43
CA ALA A 128 -3.16 -5.59 -12.85
C ALA A 128 -3.94 -4.45 -13.52
N GLU A 129 -4.85 -3.81 -12.79
CA GLU A 129 -5.68 -2.73 -13.32
C GLU A 129 -4.83 -1.50 -13.68
N GLN A 130 -3.91 -1.12 -12.81
CA GLN A 130 -2.97 -0.04 -13.09
C GLN A 130 -2.10 -0.35 -14.31
N ARG A 131 -1.52 -1.56 -14.38
CA ARG A 131 -0.68 -1.97 -15.53
C ARG A 131 -1.45 -1.91 -16.84
N GLN A 132 -2.70 -2.35 -16.85
CA GLN A 132 -3.56 -2.27 -18.04
C GLN A 132 -3.90 -0.83 -18.41
N CYS A 133 -4.21 0.02 -17.42
CA CYS A 133 -4.45 1.44 -17.65
C CYS A 133 -3.21 2.12 -18.27
N VAL A 134 -2.03 1.93 -17.67
CA VAL A 134 -0.77 2.53 -18.13
C VAL A 134 -0.44 2.06 -19.53
N ALA A 135 -0.55 0.76 -19.81
CA ALA A 135 -0.31 0.21 -21.14
C ALA A 135 -1.22 0.83 -22.20
N ARG A 136 -2.52 1.00 -21.90
CA ARG A 136 -3.47 1.65 -22.81
C ARG A 136 -3.14 3.13 -23.01
N ARG A 137 -2.91 3.88 -21.94
CA ARG A 137 -2.59 5.32 -22.01
C ARG A 137 -1.30 5.56 -22.80
N PHE A 138 -0.26 4.80 -22.49
CA PHE A 138 1.01 4.88 -23.20
C PHE A 138 0.90 4.55 -24.69
N ALA A 139 0.05 3.61 -25.07
CA ALA A 139 -0.21 3.29 -26.48
C ALA A 139 -0.93 4.41 -27.24
N LEU A 140 -1.76 5.19 -26.54
CA LEU A 140 -2.51 6.33 -27.10
C LEU A 140 -1.67 7.62 -27.20
N SER A 141 -0.60 7.74 -26.42
CA SER A 141 0.29 8.92 -26.43
C SER A 141 1.26 8.97 -27.62
N LYS A 142 1.09 8.13 -28.64
CA LYS A 142 1.97 8.04 -29.82
C LYS A 142 1.70 9.12 -30.85
#